data_AF-A0A4Q2TYF8-F1
#
_entry.id   AF-A0A4Q2TYF8-F1
#
_cell.length_a   1.000
_cell.length_b   1.000
_cell.length_c   1.000
_cell.angle_alpha   90.00
_cell.angle_beta   90.00
_cell.angle_gamma   90.00
#
_symmetry.space_group_name_H-M   'P 1'
#
loop_
_entity.id
_entity.type
_entity.pdbx_description
1 polymer ?
#
loop_
_entity_poly.entity_id
_entity_poly.type
_entity_poly.pdbx_seq_one_letter_code
_entity_poly.pdbx_strand_id
1 'polypeptide(L)'
;MEQHAEILAHRIGRAVVTKVPELSLTFPAAKLLQGWKAGGENGGDASLTLNVHSWLVRIDGLTVLVDAGVGNGKTRAVAAFDGLDTPWLTRLAAAGARPEDVTHVLLTHLHTDHVGWNTVPGQDGWVPTFPNAVTVMPRLGYEFFMSPTGRARRPNHDMFVDSVVPVVEAGRVVFVGPHEAEPLPGFTFLPTPGHSLDHSSILLRSDGREALFAGDVLHHPDQVARPDLCSTFCERPDEARRSRLRMLDLAGDRALTWFSSHCADTSAGRIRRTVDGFAWSFV
;
A
#
# COMPACT_ATOMS: atom_id res chain seq x y z
N MET A 1 -4.51 19.73 -21.14
CA MET A 1 -3.34 19.22 -21.87
C MET A 1 -2.49 18.48 -20.85
N GLU A 2 -2.87 17.25 -20.53
CA GLU A 2 -2.12 16.42 -19.58
C GLU A 2 -0.74 16.16 -20.19
N GLN A 3 0.31 16.64 -19.52
CA GLN A 3 1.67 16.17 -19.82
C GLN A 3 1.66 14.67 -19.58
N HIS A 4 2.00 13.89 -20.61
CA HIS A 4 2.33 12.48 -20.45
C HIS A 4 3.55 12.39 -19.53
N ALA A 5 3.32 12.27 -18.23
CA ALA A 5 4.36 11.97 -17.28
C ALA A 5 5.02 10.66 -17.72
N GLU A 6 6.34 10.68 -17.87
CA GLU A 6 7.11 9.49 -18.21
C GLU A 6 6.83 8.41 -17.15
N ILE A 7 6.44 7.22 -17.60
CA ILE A 7 6.15 6.11 -16.69
C ILE A 7 7.47 5.60 -16.13
N LEU A 8 7.76 5.99 -14.89
CA LEU A 8 8.95 5.53 -14.18
C LEU A 8 8.78 4.05 -13.80
N ALA A 9 9.73 3.22 -14.26
CA ALA A 9 9.79 1.80 -13.97
C ALA A 9 11.11 1.43 -13.29
N HIS A 10 11.03 0.62 -12.23
CA HIS A 10 12.17 0.15 -11.46
C HIS A 10 12.43 -1.33 -11.74
N ARG A 11 13.69 -1.70 -12.00
CA ARG A 11 14.08 -3.09 -12.23
C ARG A 11 14.65 -3.73 -10.97
N ILE A 12 14.06 -4.83 -10.52
CA ILE A 12 14.52 -5.64 -9.39
C ILE A 12 14.80 -7.05 -9.90
N GLY A 13 16.06 -7.35 -10.22
CA GLY A 13 16.41 -8.59 -10.90
C GLY A 13 15.66 -8.71 -12.23
N ARG A 14 14.83 -9.75 -12.37
CA ARG A 14 13.97 -9.96 -13.54
C ARG A 14 12.63 -9.22 -13.46
N ALA A 15 12.25 -8.71 -12.30
CA ALA A 15 11.01 -7.95 -12.15
C ALA A 15 11.13 -6.53 -12.69
N VAL A 16 10.05 -6.04 -13.29
CA VAL A 16 9.82 -4.62 -13.59
C VAL A 16 8.66 -4.15 -12.72
N VAL A 17 8.88 -3.09 -11.96
CA VAL A 17 7.93 -2.50 -11.02
C VAL A 17 7.55 -1.11 -11.48
N THR A 18 6.27 -0.85 -11.67
CA THR A 18 5.74 0.42 -12.18
C THR A 18 4.68 0.96 -11.24
N LYS A 19 4.72 2.26 -10.96
CA LYS A 19 3.69 2.95 -10.16
C LYS A 19 2.44 3.22 -11.00
N VAL A 20 1.26 2.93 -10.46
CA VAL A 20 -0.05 3.28 -11.04
C VAL A 20 -0.73 4.29 -10.13
N PRO A 21 -0.60 5.61 -10.40
CA PRO A 21 -1.03 6.65 -9.47
C PRO A 21 -2.55 6.84 -9.48
N GLU A 22 -3.11 7.16 -8.31
CA GLU A 22 -4.52 7.51 -8.15
C GLU A 22 -4.68 8.95 -7.68
N LEU A 23 -4.23 9.23 -6.45
CA LEU A 23 -4.44 10.49 -5.74
C LEU A 23 -3.15 11.04 -5.12
N SER A 24 -3.15 12.34 -4.87
CA SER A 24 -2.22 12.99 -3.94
C SER A 24 -3.02 13.82 -2.95
N LEU A 25 -2.69 13.68 -1.66
CA LEU A 25 -3.37 14.33 -0.54
C LEU A 25 -2.34 15.11 0.27
N THR A 26 -2.69 16.30 0.71
CA THR A 26 -1.79 17.12 1.53
C THR A 26 -2.39 17.32 2.92
N PHE A 27 -1.59 17.05 3.94
CA PHE A 27 -1.97 17.15 5.34
C PHE A 27 -1.06 18.13 6.08
N PRO A 28 -1.57 18.89 7.07
CA PRO A 28 -0.70 19.53 8.04
C PRO A 28 0.19 18.47 8.71
N ALA A 29 1.50 18.72 8.76
CA ALA A 29 2.49 17.73 9.17
C ALA A 29 2.21 17.18 10.58
N ALA A 30 1.87 18.06 11.53
CA ALA A 30 1.52 17.69 12.91
C ALA A 30 0.19 16.93 13.04
N LYS A 31 -0.71 17.04 12.05
CA LYS A 31 -1.94 16.25 11.99
C LYS A 31 -1.67 14.85 11.47
N LEU A 32 -0.79 14.72 10.47
CA LEU A 32 -0.41 13.43 9.92
C LEU A 32 0.48 12.64 10.88
N LEU A 33 1.58 13.24 11.34
CA LEU A 33 2.59 12.60 12.18
C LEU A 33 2.53 13.16 13.60
N GLN A 34 2.10 12.32 14.54
CA GLN A 34 1.95 12.72 15.94
C GLN A 34 3.31 13.09 16.54
N GLY A 35 3.39 14.26 17.18
CA GLY A 35 4.65 14.75 17.76
C GLY A 35 5.62 15.36 16.74
N TRP A 36 5.22 15.49 15.47
CA TRP A 36 6.04 16.14 14.47
C TRP A 36 6.27 17.62 14.81
N LYS A 37 7.53 18.03 14.72
CA LYS A 37 7.98 19.41 14.85
C LYS A 37 8.89 19.73 13.67
N ALA A 38 8.78 20.95 13.13
CA ALA A 38 9.71 21.40 12.12
C ALA A 38 11.12 21.54 12.71
N GLY A 39 12.13 21.34 11.87
CA GLY A 39 13.48 21.81 12.18
C GLY A 39 13.54 23.31 11.93
N GLY A 40 13.40 24.14 12.98
CA GLY A 40 13.51 25.61 12.91
C GLY A 40 12.26 26.37 13.37
N GLU A 41 12.38 27.70 13.53
CA GLU A 41 11.43 28.58 14.23
C GLU A 41 10.06 28.77 13.55
N ASN A 42 9.85 28.30 12.31
CA ASN A 42 8.60 28.48 11.55
C ASN A 42 7.77 27.18 11.42
N GLY A 43 7.64 26.41 12.52
CA GLY A 43 7.06 25.07 12.48
C GLY A 43 5.53 24.94 12.43
N GLY A 44 4.79 26.04 12.29
CA GLY A 44 3.32 26.06 12.36
C GLY A 44 2.59 25.59 11.09
N ASP A 45 3.17 25.79 9.90
CA ASP A 45 2.43 25.68 8.62
C ASP A 45 2.95 24.56 7.70
N ALA A 46 3.86 23.72 8.18
CA ALA A 46 4.42 22.65 7.35
C ALA A 46 3.33 21.64 6.95
N SER A 47 3.32 21.29 5.67
CA SER A 47 2.41 20.31 5.10
C SER A 47 3.18 19.17 4.46
N LEU A 48 2.67 17.95 4.60
CA LEU A 48 3.23 16.74 4.02
C LEU A 48 2.25 16.19 3.00
N THR A 49 2.77 15.80 1.84
CA THR A 49 1.98 15.19 0.78
C THR A 49 2.11 13.67 0.83
N LEU A 50 0.98 12.99 0.76
CA LEU A 50 0.86 11.55 0.59
C LEU A 50 0.34 11.24 -0.81
N ASN A 51 0.81 10.15 -1.40
CA ASN A 51 0.22 9.59 -2.61
C ASN A 51 -0.69 8.40 -2.25
N VAL A 52 -1.65 8.10 -3.10
CA VAL A 52 -2.34 6.80 -3.14
C VAL A 52 -2.15 6.23 -4.53
N HIS A 53 -1.69 4.99 -4.60
CA HIS A 53 -1.33 4.33 -5.84
C HIS A 53 -1.20 2.82 -5.64
N SER A 54 -1.06 2.11 -6.75
CA SER A 54 -0.71 0.69 -6.76
C SER A 54 0.67 0.47 -7.36
N TRP A 55 1.27 -0.68 -7.06
CA TRP A 55 2.47 -1.14 -7.76
C TRP A 55 2.11 -2.27 -8.72
N LEU A 56 2.38 -2.07 -10.00
CA LEU A 56 2.30 -3.11 -11.02
C LEU A 56 3.66 -3.79 -11.17
N VAL A 57 3.72 -5.10 -10.96
CA VAL A 57 4.93 -5.90 -11.07
C VAL A 57 4.79 -6.90 -12.20
N ARG A 58 5.73 -6.88 -13.14
CA ARG A 58 5.85 -7.86 -14.22
C ARG A 58 7.08 -8.72 -13.97
N ILE A 59 6.88 -10.03 -13.78
CA ILE A 59 7.95 -10.99 -13.50
C ILE A 59 7.52 -12.38 -14.00
N ASP A 60 8.38 -13.06 -14.76
CA ASP A 60 8.18 -14.47 -15.16
C ASP A 60 6.80 -14.79 -15.79
N GLY A 61 6.28 -13.87 -16.59
CA GLY A 61 4.95 -14.00 -17.22
C GLY A 61 3.77 -13.66 -16.29
N LEU A 62 4.03 -13.36 -15.01
CA LEU A 62 3.03 -12.87 -14.07
C LEU A 62 2.85 -11.35 -14.21
N THR A 63 1.60 -10.93 -14.05
CA THR A 63 1.20 -9.54 -13.80
C THR A 63 0.64 -9.49 -12.38
N VAL A 64 1.38 -8.87 -11.47
CA VAL A 64 1.03 -8.80 -10.05
C VAL A 64 0.73 -7.35 -9.71
N LEU A 65 -0.42 -7.09 -9.09
CA LEU A 65 -0.74 -5.80 -8.52
C LEU A 65 -0.52 -5.86 -7.00
N VAL A 66 0.24 -4.91 -6.43
CA VAL A 66 0.35 -4.74 -4.98
C VAL A 66 -0.48 -3.53 -4.59
N ASP A 67 -1.50 -3.78 -3.77
CA ASP A 67 -2.59 -2.87 -3.39
C ASP A 67 -3.37 -2.27 -4.58
N ALA A 68 -4.56 -1.74 -4.31
CA ALA A 68 -5.56 -1.38 -5.31
C ALA A 68 -6.22 -0.01 -5.03
N GLY A 69 -5.57 0.93 -4.35
CA GLY A 69 -6.10 2.30 -4.23
C GLY A 69 -7.47 2.42 -3.54
N VAL A 70 -8.15 3.55 -3.76
CA VAL A 70 -9.45 3.92 -3.16
C VAL A 70 -10.65 3.45 -3.99
N GLY A 71 -10.53 3.47 -5.31
CA GLY A 71 -11.59 3.04 -6.22
C GLY A 71 -12.65 4.11 -6.50
N ASN A 72 -13.18 4.10 -7.72
CA ASN A 72 -14.22 5.04 -8.13
C ASN A 72 -15.63 4.66 -7.63
N GLY A 73 -16.51 5.66 -7.54
CA GLY A 73 -17.96 5.50 -7.32
C GLY A 73 -18.35 4.98 -5.93
N LYS A 74 -17.41 4.98 -4.98
CA LYS A 74 -17.59 4.41 -3.64
C LYS A 74 -18.00 5.49 -2.64
N THR A 75 -18.93 5.16 -1.75
CA THR A 75 -19.27 6.04 -0.63
C THR A 75 -18.23 5.91 0.48
N ARG A 76 -17.59 7.01 0.88
CA ARG A 76 -16.53 7.04 1.89
C ARG A 76 -16.74 8.19 2.86
N ALA A 77 -16.45 7.96 4.13
CA ALA A 77 -16.56 9.01 5.14
C ALA A 77 -15.47 10.09 5.04
N VAL A 78 -14.32 9.74 4.45
CA VAL A 78 -13.27 10.70 4.12
C VAL A 78 -13.68 11.39 2.83
N ALA A 79 -14.02 12.68 2.88
CA ALA A 79 -14.52 13.43 1.73
C ALA A 79 -13.57 13.40 0.51
N ALA A 80 -12.25 13.33 0.75
CA ALA A 80 -11.26 13.21 -0.33
C ALA A 80 -11.31 11.86 -1.07
N PHE A 81 -12.03 10.87 -0.53
CA PHE A 81 -12.18 9.51 -1.06
C PHE A 81 -13.62 9.21 -1.52
N ASP A 82 -14.56 10.11 -1.26
CA ASP A 82 -15.97 9.90 -1.52
C ASP A 82 -16.31 10.16 -2.99
N GLY A 83 -17.04 9.24 -3.62
CA GLY A 83 -17.56 9.42 -4.98
C GLY A 83 -16.50 9.67 -6.04
N LEU A 84 -15.29 9.11 -5.86
CA LEU A 84 -14.18 9.36 -6.77
C LEU A 84 -14.50 8.98 -8.23
N ASP A 85 -13.92 9.74 -9.15
CA ASP A 85 -13.86 9.44 -10.58
C ASP A 85 -12.47 9.75 -11.12
N THR A 86 -11.52 8.88 -10.81
CA THR A 86 -10.12 8.98 -11.23
C THR A 86 -9.85 8.15 -12.49
N PRO A 87 -8.85 8.51 -13.33
CA PRO A 87 -8.50 7.74 -14.52
C PRO A 87 -7.58 6.55 -14.20
N TRP A 88 -7.71 5.91 -13.03
CA TRP A 88 -6.80 4.86 -12.57
C TRP A 88 -6.73 3.66 -13.52
N LEU A 89 -7.87 3.19 -14.07
CA LEU A 89 -7.87 2.11 -15.07
C LEU A 89 -7.15 2.50 -16.36
N THR A 90 -7.29 3.75 -16.80
CA THR A 90 -6.53 4.29 -17.94
C THR A 90 -5.04 4.30 -17.64
N ARG A 91 -4.64 4.65 -16.40
CA ARG A 91 -3.24 4.63 -15.96
C ARG A 91 -2.68 3.22 -15.82
N LEU A 92 -3.49 2.25 -15.39
CA LEU A 92 -3.13 0.82 -15.38
C LEU A 92 -2.84 0.33 -16.81
N ALA A 93 -3.72 0.67 -17.77
CA ALA A 93 -3.54 0.36 -19.18
C ALA A 93 -2.26 1.01 -19.75
N ALA A 94 -2.01 2.27 -19.42
CA ALA A 94 -0.78 2.96 -19.81
C ALA A 94 0.48 2.32 -19.20
N ALA A 95 0.39 1.79 -17.98
CA ALA A 95 1.44 1.01 -17.33
C ALA A 95 1.64 -0.40 -17.93
N GLY A 96 0.79 -0.80 -18.89
CA GLY A 96 0.95 -2.01 -19.69
C GLY A 96 0.13 -3.21 -19.20
N ALA A 97 -0.94 -2.99 -18.44
CA ALA A 97 -1.87 -4.05 -18.02
C ALA A 97 -3.32 -3.61 -18.16
N ARG A 98 -4.19 -4.52 -18.61
CA ARG A 98 -5.64 -4.40 -18.45
C ARG A 98 -6.08 -5.23 -17.23
N PRO A 99 -7.26 -5.00 -16.66
CA PRO A 99 -7.70 -5.75 -15.49
C PRO A 99 -7.70 -7.29 -15.67
N GLU A 100 -8.01 -7.77 -16.87
CA GLU A 100 -7.96 -9.19 -17.24
C GLU A 100 -6.54 -9.78 -17.34
N ASP A 101 -5.52 -8.93 -17.51
CA ASP A 101 -4.11 -9.35 -17.58
C ASP A 101 -3.52 -9.59 -16.18
N VAL A 102 -4.16 -9.05 -15.13
CA VAL A 102 -3.72 -9.18 -13.75
C VAL A 102 -3.93 -10.61 -13.29
N THR A 103 -2.82 -11.27 -12.96
CA THR A 103 -2.79 -12.67 -12.50
C THR A 103 -2.93 -12.77 -10.98
N HIS A 104 -2.44 -11.77 -10.24
CA HIS A 104 -2.47 -11.75 -8.79
C HIS A 104 -2.67 -10.33 -8.27
N VAL A 105 -3.45 -10.20 -7.21
CA VAL A 105 -3.53 -8.98 -6.40
C VAL A 105 -3.02 -9.32 -5.01
N LEU A 106 -1.97 -8.64 -4.54
CA LEU A 106 -1.39 -8.84 -3.21
C LEU A 106 -1.77 -7.63 -2.35
N LEU A 107 -2.50 -7.86 -1.27
CA LEU A 107 -2.93 -6.80 -0.36
C LEU A 107 -2.02 -6.75 0.87
N THR A 108 -1.42 -5.59 1.13
CA THR A 108 -0.62 -5.35 2.33
C THR A 108 -1.50 -5.39 3.59
N HIS A 109 -2.68 -4.78 3.49
CA HIS A 109 -3.71 -4.73 4.53
C HIS A 109 -5.06 -4.27 3.96
N LEU A 110 -6.11 -4.35 4.78
CA LEU A 110 -7.49 -4.06 4.34
C LEU A 110 -7.97 -2.64 4.72
N HIS A 111 -7.26 -1.60 4.28
CA HIS A 111 -7.71 -0.19 4.37
C HIS A 111 -8.21 0.37 3.04
N THR A 112 -8.98 1.46 3.13
CA THR A 112 -9.87 1.93 2.05
C THR A 112 -9.11 2.28 0.78
N ASP A 113 -7.90 2.79 0.94
CA ASP A 113 -6.97 3.25 -0.08
C ASP A 113 -6.02 2.15 -0.56
N HIS A 114 -6.26 0.89 -0.16
CA HIS A 114 -5.50 -0.29 -0.59
C HIS A 114 -6.36 -1.35 -1.25
N VAL A 115 -7.68 -1.32 -1.10
CA VAL A 115 -8.56 -2.39 -1.60
C VAL A 115 -9.60 -1.89 -2.60
N GLY A 116 -9.74 -0.59 -2.78
CA GLY A 116 -10.83 0.04 -3.49
C GLY A 116 -11.06 -0.51 -4.90
N TRP A 117 -10.03 -0.45 -5.74
CA TRP A 117 -10.09 -0.98 -7.11
C TRP A 117 -10.13 -2.49 -7.19
N ASN A 118 -10.19 -3.24 -6.09
CA ASN A 118 -10.52 -4.67 -6.17
C ASN A 118 -11.91 -4.90 -6.78
N THR A 119 -12.82 -3.92 -6.69
CA THR A 119 -14.15 -3.99 -7.28
C THR A 119 -14.54 -2.73 -8.02
N VAL A 120 -15.42 -2.90 -9.01
CA VAL A 120 -16.08 -1.83 -9.77
C VAL A 120 -17.60 -1.98 -9.72
N PRO A 121 -18.37 -0.92 -10.01
CA PRO A 121 -19.81 -1.03 -10.13
C PRO A 121 -20.22 -2.05 -11.19
N GLY A 122 -21.09 -2.98 -10.82
CA GLY A 122 -21.77 -3.94 -11.70
C GLY A 122 -23.28 -3.65 -11.73
N GLN A 123 -24.06 -4.56 -12.34
CA GLN A 123 -25.52 -4.40 -12.47
C GLN A 123 -26.23 -4.41 -11.11
N ASP A 124 -25.86 -5.34 -10.22
CA ASP A 124 -26.54 -5.58 -8.93
C ASP A 124 -25.62 -5.35 -7.72
N GLY A 125 -24.61 -4.49 -7.85
CA GLY A 125 -23.68 -4.19 -6.76
C GLY A 125 -22.25 -4.04 -7.23
N TRP A 126 -21.31 -4.63 -6.50
CA TRP A 126 -19.89 -4.57 -6.78
C TRP A 126 -19.38 -5.89 -7.33
N VAL A 127 -18.58 -5.84 -8.40
CA VAL A 127 -17.98 -7.03 -9.03
C VAL A 127 -16.46 -6.91 -9.05
N PRO A 128 -15.72 -8.03 -9.00
CA PRO A 128 -14.27 -7.99 -9.06
C PRO A 128 -13.75 -7.28 -10.32
N THR A 129 -12.84 -6.33 -10.14
CA THR A 129 -12.18 -5.63 -11.24
C THR A 129 -11.25 -6.55 -12.01
N PHE A 130 -10.59 -7.48 -11.32
CA PHE A 130 -9.57 -8.38 -11.87
C PHE A 130 -10.10 -9.81 -11.94
N PRO A 131 -10.90 -10.16 -12.97
CA PRO A 131 -11.67 -11.42 -12.99
C PRO A 131 -10.81 -12.68 -13.05
N ASN A 132 -9.57 -12.58 -13.54
CA ASN A 132 -8.64 -13.71 -13.67
C ASN A 132 -7.68 -13.84 -12.47
N ALA A 133 -7.62 -12.83 -11.60
CA ALA A 133 -6.61 -12.75 -10.58
C ALA A 133 -6.89 -13.68 -9.40
N VAL A 134 -5.83 -14.21 -8.79
CA VAL A 134 -5.87 -14.72 -7.42
C VAL A 134 -5.56 -13.56 -6.48
N THR A 135 -6.49 -13.25 -5.58
CA THR A 135 -6.26 -12.23 -4.55
C THR A 135 -5.65 -12.86 -3.31
N VAL A 136 -4.48 -12.38 -2.91
CA VAL A 136 -3.77 -12.80 -1.71
C VAL A 136 -3.96 -11.73 -0.65
N MET A 137 -4.54 -12.08 0.50
CA MET A 137 -4.86 -11.10 1.54
C MET A 137 -4.61 -11.62 2.97
N PRO A 138 -4.37 -10.72 3.94
CA PRO A 138 -4.22 -11.11 5.34
C PRO A 138 -5.48 -11.74 5.92
N ARG A 139 -5.33 -12.95 6.49
CA ARG A 139 -6.44 -13.68 7.13
C ARG A 139 -7.04 -12.91 8.30
N LEU A 140 -6.18 -12.34 9.15
CA LEU A 140 -6.61 -11.65 10.36
C LEU A 140 -7.52 -10.46 10.05
N GLY A 141 -7.23 -9.70 8.99
CA GLY A 141 -8.04 -8.57 8.56
C GLY A 141 -9.43 -9.04 8.12
N TYR A 142 -9.46 -10.06 7.26
CA TYR A 142 -10.71 -10.65 6.79
C TYR A 142 -11.58 -11.17 7.95
N GLU A 143 -11.00 -11.97 8.84
CA GLU A 143 -11.70 -12.51 10.02
C GLU A 143 -12.18 -11.39 10.95
N PHE A 144 -11.37 -10.35 11.15
CA PHE A 144 -11.74 -9.20 11.95
C PHE A 144 -12.98 -8.50 11.38
N PHE A 145 -12.99 -8.16 10.08
CA PHE A 145 -14.14 -7.48 9.46
C PHE A 145 -15.39 -8.36 9.37
N MET A 146 -15.24 -9.69 9.35
CA MET A 146 -16.37 -10.63 9.43
C MET A 146 -16.96 -10.76 10.83
N SER A 147 -16.17 -10.46 11.87
CA SER A 147 -16.59 -10.54 13.27
C SER A 147 -17.64 -9.46 13.64
N PRO A 148 -18.43 -9.65 14.73
CA PRO A 148 -19.34 -8.61 15.22
C PRO A 148 -18.64 -7.28 15.51
N THR A 149 -17.42 -7.31 16.04
CA THR A 149 -16.63 -6.11 16.34
C THR A 149 -16.24 -5.36 15.08
N GLY A 150 -15.76 -6.06 14.04
CA GLY A 150 -15.43 -5.44 12.76
C GLY A 150 -16.65 -4.86 12.05
N ARG A 151 -17.77 -5.60 12.07
CA ARG A 151 -19.06 -5.14 11.50
C ARG A 151 -19.56 -3.84 12.13
N ALA A 152 -19.27 -3.64 13.41
CA ALA A 152 -19.64 -2.43 14.15
C ALA A 152 -18.71 -1.23 13.87
N ARG A 153 -17.52 -1.43 13.27
CA ARG A 153 -16.58 -0.35 12.93
C ARG A 153 -16.98 0.37 11.64
N ARG A 154 -18.20 0.91 11.57
CA ARG A 154 -18.57 1.84 10.49
C ARG A 154 -17.92 3.20 10.75
N PRO A 155 -17.48 3.91 9.70
CA PRO A 155 -17.66 3.63 8.26
C PRO A 155 -16.63 2.64 7.67
N ASN A 156 -15.59 2.24 8.40
CA ASN A 156 -14.53 1.36 7.89
C ASN A 156 -15.02 -0.03 7.46
N HIS A 157 -16.19 -0.49 7.93
CA HIS A 157 -16.76 -1.75 7.45
C HIS A 157 -17.36 -1.63 6.03
N ASP A 158 -17.72 -0.42 5.57
CA ASP A 158 -18.42 -0.23 4.29
C ASP A 158 -17.50 -0.59 3.12
N MET A 159 -16.22 -0.19 3.20
CA MET A 159 -15.20 -0.59 2.22
C MET A 159 -14.97 -2.10 2.18
N PHE A 160 -15.13 -2.81 3.31
CA PHE A 160 -14.94 -4.25 3.33
C PHE A 160 -16.07 -4.95 2.56
N VAL A 161 -17.29 -4.48 2.78
CA VAL A 161 -18.49 -4.99 2.10
C VAL A 161 -18.42 -4.76 0.60
N ASP A 162 -17.97 -3.58 0.15
CA ASP A 162 -17.96 -3.28 -1.28
C ASP A 162 -16.68 -3.72 -2.02
N SER A 163 -15.53 -3.82 -1.35
CA SER A 163 -14.23 -4.01 -1.99
C SER A 163 -13.53 -5.33 -1.65
N VAL A 164 -13.97 -6.06 -0.63
CA VAL A 164 -13.36 -7.34 -0.23
C VAL A 164 -14.33 -8.51 -0.38
N VAL A 165 -15.56 -8.38 0.11
CA VAL A 165 -16.55 -9.47 0.07
C VAL A 165 -16.79 -10.00 -1.35
N PRO A 166 -17.01 -9.18 -2.40
CA PRO A 166 -17.28 -9.70 -3.75
C PRO A 166 -16.11 -10.48 -4.35
N VAL A 167 -14.87 -10.12 -3.97
CA VAL A 167 -13.66 -10.83 -4.41
C VAL A 167 -13.58 -12.21 -3.78
N VAL A 168 -13.90 -12.31 -2.48
CA VAL A 168 -13.94 -13.58 -1.75
C VAL A 168 -15.04 -14.48 -2.28
N GLU A 169 -16.23 -13.93 -2.54
CA GLU A 169 -17.37 -14.66 -3.11
C GLU A 169 -17.11 -15.16 -4.53
N ALA A 170 -16.28 -14.45 -5.31
CA ALA A 170 -15.83 -14.92 -6.62
C ALA A 170 -14.85 -16.12 -6.57
N GLY A 171 -14.35 -16.49 -5.39
CA GLY A 171 -13.73 -17.79 -5.13
C GLY A 171 -12.25 -17.93 -5.49
N ARG A 172 -11.54 -16.85 -5.84
CA ARG A 172 -10.10 -16.87 -6.18
C ARG A 172 -9.27 -16.15 -5.13
N VAL A 173 -9.26 -16.67 -3.90
CA VAL A 173 -8.57 -16.04 -2.76
C VAL A 173 -7.62 -16.98 -2.04
N VAL A 174 -6.45 -16.46 -1.67
CA VAL A 174 -5.47 -17.10 -0.78
C VAL A 174 -5.31 -16.25 0.47
N PHE A 175 -5.57 -16.84 1.64
CA PHE A 175 -5.41 -16.16 2.92
C PHE A 175 -4.04 -16.42 3.53
N VAL A 176 -3.30 -15.35 3.84
CA VAL A 176 -2.01 -15.42 4.52
C VAL A 176 -2.20 -15.30 6.04
N GLY A 177 -1.56 -16.19 6.79
CA GLY A 177 -1.62 -16.19 8.25
C GLY A 177 -0.77 -15.09 8.89
N PRO A 178 -0.71 -15.03 10.24
CA PRO A 178 0.01 -14.00 10.99
C PRO A 178 1.53 -14.21 11.05
N HIS A 179 2.06 -15.14 10.26
CA HIS A 179 3.47 -15.51 10.22
C HIS A 179 4.04 -15.29 8.83
N GLU A 180 5.37 -15.24 8.72
CA GLU A 180 6.04 -15.14 7.44
C GLU A 180 5.61 -16.30 6.52
N ALA A 181 5.25 -15.96 5.28
CA ALA A 181 4.79 -16.94 4.30
C ALA A 181 5.05 -16.43 2.88
N GLU A 182 5.26 -17.36 1.94
CA GLU A 182 5.45 -17.08 0.52
C GLU A 182 4.29 -17.69 -0.29
N PRO A 183 3.14 -17.02 -0.37
CA PRO A 183 1.97 -17.52 -1.10
C PRO A 183 2.16 -17.51 -2.62
N LEU A 184 3.12 -16.73 -3.12
CA LEU A 184 3.49 -16.62 -4.53
C LEU A 184 5.02 -16.65 -4.63
N PRO A 185 5.64 -17.49 -5.48
CA PRO A 185 7.09 -17.57 -5.58
C PRO A 185 7.75 -16.21 -5.83
N GLY A 186 8.74 -15.88 -5.03
CA GLY A 186 9.43 -14.59 -5.03
C GLY A 186 8.75 -13.50 -4.20
N PHE A 187 7.53 -13.71 -3.68
CA PHE A 187 6.79 -12.73 -2.89
C PHE A 187 6.49 -13.26 -1.48
N THR A 188 7.32 -12.84 -0.52
CA THR A 188 7.18 -13.22 0.88
C THR A 188 6.44 -12.14 1.67
N PHE A 189 5.34 -12.51 2.32
CA PHE A 189 4.63 -11.65 3.26
C PHE A 189 5.35 -11.66 4.61
N LEU A 190 5.71 -10.49 5.10
CA LEU A 190 6.36 -10.23 6.38
C LEU A 190 5.38 -9.50 7.29
N PRO A 191 4.81 -10.16 8.32
CA PRO A 191 3.86 -9.53 9.24
C PRO A 191 4.43 -8.28 9.89
N THR A 192 3.83 -7.12 9.68
CA THR A 192 4.25 -5.80 10.16
C THR A 192 3.09 -5.10 10.88
N PRO A 193 2.52 -5.72 11.94
CA PRO A 193 1.34 -5.19 12.61
C PRO A 193 1.62 -3.83 13.25
N GLY A 194 0.55 -3.06 13.40
CA GLY A 194 0.51 -1.85 14.21
C GLY A 194 -0.10 -0.65 13.51
N HIS A 195 0.10 -0.52 12.19
CA HIS A 195 -0.75 0.38 11.40
C HIS A 195 -2.20 -0.13 11.43
N SER A 196 -2.37 -1.39 11.05
CA SER A 196 -3.53 -2.22 11.37
C SER A 196 -3.04 -3.55 11.95
N LEU A 197 -3.96 -4.34 12.53
CA LEU A 197 -3.62 -5.64 13.10
C LEU A 197 -3.17 -6.67 12.05
N ASP A 198 -3.61 -6.50 10.81
CA ASP A 198 -3.44 -7.44 9.70
C ASP A 198 -2.30 -7.03 8.74
N HIS A 199 -1.67 -5.89 9.01
CA HIS A 199 -0.67 -5.31 8.12
C HIS A 199 0.53 -6.23 7.88
N SER A 200 0.89 -6.40 6.61
CA SER A 200 2.05 -7.13 6.14
C SER A 200 2.79 -6.35 5.06
N SER A 201 4.11 -6.31 5.15
CA SER A 201 4.97 -5.85 4.06
C SER A 201 5.29 -7.04 3.16
N ILE A 202 5.54 -6.80 1.87
CA ILE A 202 5.80 -7.87 0.91
C ILE A 202 7.22 -7.71 0.38
N LEU A 203 8.05 -8.72 0.65
CA LEU A 203 9.42 -8.79 0.16
C LEU A 203 9.43 -9.53 -1.19
N LEU A 204 9.87 -8.83 -2.22
CA LEU A 204 10.15 -9.38 -3.54
C LEU A 204 11.60 -9.84 -3.61
N ARG A 205 11.84 -11.08 -4.05
CA ARG A 205 13.16 -11.63 -4.38
C ARG A 205 13.20 -12.05 -5.85
N SER A 206 14.18 -11.57 -6.60
CA SER A 206 14.38 -11.92 -8.00
C SER A 206 15.85 -11.81 -8.38
N ASP A 207 16.43 -12.91 -8.87
CA ASP A 207 17.82 -12.96 -9.38
C ASP A 207 18.87 -12.33 -8.45
N GLY A 208 18.84 -12.75 -7.18
CA GLY A 208 19.74 -12.23 -6.13
C GLY A 208 19.49 -10.78 -5.71
N ARG A 209 18.46 -10.11 -6.26
CA ARG A 209 18.03 -8.77 -5.87
C ARG A 209 16.75 -8.85 -5.04
N GLU A 210 16.58 -7.87 -4.17
CA GLU A 210 15.43 -7.80 -3.28
C GLU A 210 14.84 -6.38 -3.23
N ALA A 211 13.53 -6.30 -3.05
CA ALA A 211 12.80 -5.06 -2.82
C ALA A 211 11.64 -5.28 -1.84
N LEU A 212 11.22 -4.23 -1.16
CA LEU A 212 10.18 -4.27 -0.15
C LEU A 212 9.02 -3.37 -0.57
N PHE A 213 7.85 -3.96 -0.82
CA PHE A 213 6.58 -3.24 -0.81
C PHE A 213 6.16 -3.10 0.64
N ALA A 214 6.41 -1.91 1.20
CA ALA A 214 6.38 -1.77 2.65
C ALA A 214 4.96 -1.63 3.22
N GLY A 215 3.98 -1.33 2.38
CA GLY A 215 2.67 -0.88 2.85
C GLY A 215 2.81 0.40 3.68
N ASP A 216 2.05 0.45 4.76
CA ASP A 216 1.85 1.60 5.64
C ASP A 216 2.72 1.56 6.90
N VAL A 217 3.81 0.79 6.83
CA VAL A 217 4.90 0.85 7.82
C VAL A 217 5.36 2.30 8.03
N LEU A 218 5.40 3.09 6.96
CA LEU A 218 5.59 4.54 7.01
C LEU A 218 4.78 5.23 5.92
N HIS A 219 4.46 6.50 6.15
CA HIS A 219 3.67 7.34 5.25
C HIS A 219 4.53 8.45 4.63
N HIS A 220 5.60 8.89 5.32
CA HIS A 220 6.48 9.96 4.84
C HIS A 220 7.96 9.65 5.16
N PRO A 221 8.92 10.10 4.33
CA PRO A 221 10.37 9.94 4.59
C PRO A 221 10.84 10.48 5.95
N ASP A 222 10.12 11.42 6.56
CA ASP A 222 10.39 11.90 7.92
C ASP A 222 10.40 10.78 8.97
N GLN A 223 9.59 9.74 8.77
CA GLN A 223 9.55 8.57 9.64
C GLN A 223 10.76 7.63 9.44
N VAL A 224 11.60 7.87 8.43
CA VAL A 224 12.90 7.19 8.28
C VAL A 224 13.92 7.83 9.22
N ALA A 225 14.01 9.17 9.20
CA ALA A 225 14.91 9.92 10.08
C ALA A 225 14.43 9.93 11.55
N ARG A 226 13.10 9.88 11.77
CA ARG A 226 12.46 9.87 13.08
C ARG A 226 11.47 8.69 13.18
N PRO A 227 11.97 7.45 13.33
CA PRO A 227 11.13 6.25 13.29
C PRO A 227 10.16 6.10 14.46
N ASP A 228 10.32 6.92 15.50
CA ASP A 228 9.37 7.07 16.60
C ASP A 228 8.07 7.76 16.20
N LEU A 229 8.07 8.61 15.16
CA LEU A 229 6.87 9.27 14.69
C LEU A 229 5.87 8.25 14.14
N CYS A 230 4.67 8.25 14.71
CA CYS A 230 3.55 7.45 14.24
C CYS A 230 2.54 8.33 13.50
N SER A 231 1.95 7.76 12.45
CA SER A 231 0.84 8.38 11.75
C SER A 231 -0.40 8.39 12.66
N THR A 232 -1.26 9.38 12.52
CA THR A 232 -2.58 9.38 13.17
C THR A 232 -3.45 8.21 12.73
N PHE A 233 -3.08 7.51 11.65
CA PHE A 233 -3.76 6.31 11.15
C PHE A 233 -3.25 5.02 11.78
N CYS A 234 -2.16 5.05 12.55
CA CYS A 234 -1.67 3.83 13.23
C CYS A 234 -2.59 3.44 14.39
N GLU A 235 -3.25 2.29 14.29
CA GLU A 235 -4.14 1.77 15.34
C GLU A 235 -3.40 1.40 16.63
N ARG A 236 -2.14 0.96 16.52
CA ARG A 236 -1.29 0.55 17.64
C ARG A 236 0.12 1.15 17.49
N PRO A 237 0.34 2.39 17.97
CA PRO A 237 1.58 3.13 17.72
C PRO A 237 2.87 2.38 18.10
N ASP A 238 2.90 1.73 19.27
CA ASP A 238 4.09 0.98 19.71
C ASP A 238 4.40 -0.22 18.81
N GLU A 239 3.39 -0.94 18.34
CA GLU A 239 3.56 -2.03 17.38
C GLU A 239 4.03 -1.49 16.03
N ALA A 240 3.43 -0.40 15.55
CA ALA A 240 3.79 0.23 14.28
C ALA A 240 5.25 0.69 14.29
N ARG A 241 5.71 1.29 15.40
CA ARG A 241 7.10 1.69 15.60
C ARG A 241 8.05 0.50 15.56
N ARG A 242 7.72 -0.61 16.24
CA ARG A 242 8.56 -1.83 16.20
C ARG A 242 8.64 -2.42 14.79
N SER A 243 7.51 -2.49 14.09
CA SER A 243 7.45 -2.96 12.70
C SER A 243 8.28 -2.07 11.77
N ARG A 244 8.18 -0.74 11.94
CA ARG A 244 8.99 0.23 11.20
C ARG A 244 10.47 0.06 11.39
N LEU A 245 10.94 0.03 12.65
CA LEU A 245 12.36 -0.16 12.94
C LEU A 245 12.88 -1.46 12.32
N ARG A 246 12.13 -2.55 12.47
CA ARG A 246 12.51 -3.85 11.87
C ARG A 246 12.64 -3.80 10.35
N MET A 247 11.72 -3.10 9.66
CA MET A 247 11.80 -2.97 8.20
C MET A 247 12.89 -1.99 7.75
N LEU A 248 13.14 -0.91 8.50
CA LEU A 248 14.24 0.01 8.23
C LEU A 248 15.60 -0.69 8.41
N ASP A 249 15.76 -1.50 9.46
CA ASP A 249 16.94 -2.35 9.67
C ASP A 249 17.12 -3.30 8.48
N LEU A 250 16.08 -4.07 8.15
CA LEU A 250 16.10 -5.01 7.02
C LEU A 250 16.49 -4.32 5.70
N ALA A 251 15.86 -3.19 5.40
CA ALA A 251 16.10 -2.44 4.18
C ALA A 251 17.50 -1.82 4.13
N GLY A 252 17.98 -1.28 5.26
CA GLY A 252 19.31 -0.70 5.38
C GLY A 252 20.42 -1.74 5.29
N ASP A 253 20.25 -2.91 5.94
CA ASP A 253 21.25 -3.98 5.97
C ASP A 253 21.39 -4.70 4.63
N ARG A 254 20.29 -4.87 3.92
CA ARG A 254 20.23 -5.62 2.66
C ARG A 254 20.16 -4.72 1.43
N ALA A 255 20.27 -3.40 1.65
CA ALA A 255 20.18 -2.37 0.63
C ALA A 255 18.95 -2.58 -0.29
N LEU A 256 17.77 -2.79 0.30
CA LEU A 256 16.53 -3.04 -0.45
C LEU A 256 16.06 -1.79 -1.19
N THR A 257 15.40 -1.97 -2.34
CA THR A 257 14.55 -0.89 -2.87
C THR A 257 13.27 -0.88 -2.05
N TRP A 258 12.91 0.28 -1.50
CA TRP A 258 11.70 0.46 -0.74
C TRP A 258 10.61 1.07 -1.64
N PHE A 259 9.54 0.34 -1.86
CA PHE A 259 8.32 0.82 -2.51
C PHE A 259 7.30 1.17 -1.44
N SER A 260 7.05 2.46 -1.23
CA SER A 260 6.10 2.98 -0.26
C SER A 260 4.71 3.15 -0.89
N SER A 261 3.66 2.94 -0.11
CA SER A 261 2.28 3.24 -0.55
C SER A 261 1.98 4.75 -0.61
N HIS A 262 2.69 5.55 0.20
CA HIS A 262 2.29 6.94 0.45
C HIS A 262 3.36 8.00 0.29
N CYS A 263 4.65 7.64 0.22
CA CYS A 263 5.68 8.67 0.01
C CYS A 263 5.38 9.47 -1.28
N ALA A 264 5.67 10.76 -1.25
CA ALA A 264 5.54 11.63 -2.42
C ALA A 264 6.51 11.23 -3.56
N ASP A 265 6.57 12.04 -4.63
CA ASP A 265 7.51 11.86 -5.74
C ASP A 265 7.37 10.45 -6.38
N THR A 266 8.48 9.76 -6.64
CA THR A 266 8.50 8.40 -7.21
C THR A 266 7.87 7.36 -6.30
N SER A 267 7.67 7.65 -5.01
CA SER A 267 7.27 6.70 -3.95
C SER A 267 8.24 5.53 -3.73
N ALA A 268 9.33 5.48 -4.48
CA ALA A 268 10.38 4.50 -4.37
C ALA A 268 11.64 5.15 -3.76
N GLY A 269 12.36 4.42 -2.93
CA GLY A 269 13.59 4.93 -2.34
C GLY A 269 14.53 3.87 -1.82
N ARG A 270 15.62 4.34 -1.22
CA ARG A 270 16.61 3.54 -0.51
C ARG A 270 16.71 4.01 0.92
N ILE A 271 16.90 3.04 1.81
CA ILE A 271 17.26 3.28 3.20
C ILE A 271 18.77 3.14 3.33
N ARG A 272 19.42 4.16 3.88
CA ARG A 272 20.85 4.12 4.22
C ARG A 272 21.02 4.26 5.72
N ARG A 273 21.84 3.40 6.33
CA ARG A 273 22.26 3.59 7.73
C ARG A 273 23.16 4.82 7.86
N THR A 274 22.93 5.58 8.92
CA THR A 274 23.76 6.71 9.35
C THR A 274 24.26 6.44 10.77
N VAL A 275 25.17 7.27 11.27
CA VAL A 275 25.62 7.19 12.68
C VAL A 275 24.45 7.38 13.65
N ASP A 276 23.49 8.22 13.27
CA ASP A 276 22.36 8.63 14.11
C ASP A 276 21.04 7.90 13.79
N GLY A 277 21.04 6.91 12.88
CA GLY A 277 19.85 6.16 12.50
C GLY A 277 19.78 5.82 11.00
N PHE A 278 18.76 6.34 10.31
CA PHE A 278 18.50 6.05 8.89
C PHE A 278 18.27 7.33 8.09
N ALA A 279 18.59 7.27 6.79
CA ALA A 279 18.28 8.30 5.83
C ALA A 279 17.54 7.71 4.62
N TRP A 280 16.61 8.49 4.06
CA TRP A 280 15.89 8.19 2.83
C TRP A 280 16.52 8.91 1.64
N SER A 281 16.56 8.25 0.49
CA SER A 281 16.79 8.87 -0.81
C SER A 281 15.84 8.29 -1.85
N PHE A 282 15.17 9.14 -2.63
CA PHE A 282 14.34 8.69 -3.74
C PHE A 282 15.20 8.02 -4.83
N VAL A 283 14.60 7.08 -5.55
CA VAL A 283 15.18 6.42 -6.73
C VAL A 283 14.19 6.40 -7.88
#